data_AF-A0A9E6JG97-F1
#
_entry.id   AF-A0A9E6JG97-F1
#
_cell.length_a   1.000
_cell.length_b   1.000
_cell.length_c   1.000
_cell.angle_alpha   90.00
_cell.angle_beta   90.00
_cell.angle_gamma   90.00
#
_symmetry.space_group_name_H-M   'P 1'
#
loop_
_entity.id
_entity.type
_entity.pdbx_description
1 polymer ?
#
loop_
_entity_poly.entity_id
_entity_poly.type
_entity_poly.pdbx_seq_one_letter_code
_entity_poly.pdbx_strand_id
1 'polypeptide(L)'
;MNLEDRKKRSPEALCTIGKVTLEKLESIASKIRDDVATEADRLNHEILREIVALASNRVSVDENESTVINGGNAWTERTASHYPHIRLHGGALEDDPLKMKI
;
A
#
# COMPACT_ATOMS: atom_id res chain seq x y z
N MET A 1 -18.35 11.41 2.00
CA MET A 1 -17.22 11.75 1.11
C MET A 1 -17.45 11.02 -0.20
N ASN A 2 -17.74 11.76 -1.28
CA ASN A 2 -17.96 11.19 -2.62
C ASN A 2 -16.59 10.75 -3.21
N LEU A 3 -16.60 9.81 -4.15
CA LEU A 3 -15.41 9.35 -4.89
C LEU A 3 -14.65 10.54 -5.51
N GLU A 4 -15.40 11.52 -6.00
CA GLU A 4 -14.88 12.76 -6.57
C GLU A 4 -14.13 13.63 -5.54
N ASP A 5 -14.52 13.57 -4.26
CA ASP A 5 -13.86 14.35 -3.20
C ASP A 5 -12.47 13.80 -2.85
N ARG A 6 -12.21 12.52 -3.15
CA ARG A 6 -10.90 11.88 -2.91
C ARG A 6 -9.88 12.32 -3.96
N LYS A 7 -10.31 12.48 -5.22
CA LYS A 7 -9.45 12.92 -6.34
C LYS A 7 -9.18 14.42 -6.35
N LYS A 8 -9.95 15.21 -5.60
CA LYS A 8 -9.81 16.67 -5.51
C LYS A 8 -8.78 17.15 -4.49
N ARG A 9 -8.24 16.25 -3.65
CA ARG A 9 -7.24 16.66 -2.66
C ARG A 9 -5.92 16.94 -3.35
N SER A 10 -5.28 18.05 -2.98
CA SER A 10 -3.98 18.40 -3.52
C SER A 10 -2.93 17.37 -3.10
N PRO A 11 -1.83 17.21 -3.85
CA PRO A 11 -0.72 16.34 -3.48
C PRO A 11 -0.17 16.63 -2.08
N GLU A 12 -0.10 17.91 -1.69
CA GLU A 12 0.36 18.33 -0.36
C GLU A 12 -0.57 17.84 0.75
N ALA A 13 -1.89 17.91 0.51
CA ALA A 13 -2.88 17.40 1.45
C ALA A 13 -2.77 15.87 1.61
N LEU A 14 -2.58 15.14 0.51
CA LEU A 14 -2.40 13.68 0.55
C LEU A 14 -1.09 13.30 1.26
N CYS A 15 0.00 14.01 0.98
CA CYS A 15 1.29 13.84 1.67
C CYS A 15 1.15 14.09 3.18
N THR A 16 0.45 15.14 3.57
CA THR A 16 0.21 15.48 4.98
C THR A 16 -0.61 14.42 5.69
N ILE A 17 -1.65 13.89 5.04
CA ILE A 17 -2.46 12.78 5.59
C ILE A 17 -1.57 11.56 5.83
N GLY A 18 -0.74 11.17 4.85
CA GLY A 18 0.20 10.05 5.01
C GLY A 18 1.13 10.23 6.20
N LYS A 19 1.71 11.43 6.39
CA LYS A 19 2.56 11.75 7.55
C LYS A 19 1.80 11.60 8.86
N VAL A 20 0.61 12.20 8.97
CA VAL A 20 -0.22 12.12 10.17
C VAL A 20 -0.66 10.69 10.47
N THR A 21 -0.93 9.87 9.45
CA THR A 21 -1.25 8.44 9.60
C THR A 21 -0.07 7.69 10.23
N LEU A 22 1.16 7.92 9.77
CA LEU A 22 2.37 7.30 10.33
C LEU A 22 2.64 7.76 11.77
N GLU A 23 2.53 9.07 12.04
CA GLU A 23 2.67 9.64 13.38
C GLU A 23 1.63 9.05 14.35
N LYS A 24 0.38 8.90 13.89
CA LYS A 24 -0.68 8.30 14.72
C LYS A 24 -0.42 6.83 15.00
N LEU A 25 0.05 6.07 14.00
CA LEU A 25 0.42 4.67 14.15
C LEU A 25 1.53 4.53 15.21
N GLU A 26 2.58 5.34 15.14
CA GLU A 26 3.66 5.34 16.13
C GLU A 26 3.19 5.74 17.53
N SER A 27 2.34 6.76 17.62
CA SER A 27 1.74 7.19 18.90
C SER A 27 0.95 6.07 19.58
N ILE A 28 0.15 5.32 18.82
CA ILE A 28 -0.60 4.18 19.37
C ILE A 28 0.34 3.04 19.72
N ALA A 29 1.34 2.73 18.87
CA ALA A 29 2.33 1.71 19.15
C ALA A 29 3.06 1.98 20.48
N SER A 30 3.34 3.24 20.81
CA SER A 30 3.90 3.60 22.12
C SER A 30 2.97 3.24 23.27
N LYS A 31 1.67 3.60 23.19
CA LYS A 31 0.69 3.22 24.22
C LYS A 31 0.59 1.70 24.42
N ILE A 32 0.71 0.94 23.34
CA ILE A 32 0.68 -0.54 23.38
C ILE A 32 1.93 -1.06 24.10
N ARG A 33 3.12 -0.53 23.79
CA ARG A 33 4.36 -0.90 24.49
C ARG A 33 4.31 -0.58 25.99
N ASP A 34 3.71 0.55 26.34
CA ASP A 34 3.60 1.03 27.71
C ASP A 34 2.45 0.34 28.50
N ASP A 35 1.73 -0.59 27.87
CA ASP A 35 0.57 -1.33 28.41
C ASP A 35 -0.57 -0.42 28.95
N VAL A 36 -0.73 0.76 28.34
CA VAL A 36 -1.80 1.73 28.64
C VAL A 36 -2.81 1.85 27.49
N ALA A 37 -2.68 1.03 26.45
CA ALA A 37 -3.57 1.04 25.31
C ALA A 37 -4.95 0.47 25.65
N THR A 38 -5.98 1.21 25.22
CA THR A 38 -7.37 0.69 25.24
C THR A 38 -7.59 -0.31 24.12
N GLU A 39 -8.69 -1.05 24.16
CA GLU A 39 -9.07 -1.93 23.05
C GLU A 39 -9.30 -1.16 21.73
N ALA A 40 -9.83 0.05 21.82
CA ALA A 40 -9.96 0.93 20.67
C ALA A 40 -8.61 1.37 20.09
N ASP A 41 -7.59 1.60 20.93
CA ASP A 41 -6.23 1.88 20.47
C ASP A 41 -5.67 0.66 19.69
N ARG A 42 -5.86 -0.56 20.19
CA ARG A 42 -5.39 -1.80 19.52
C ARG A 42 -6.07 -2.03 18.17
N LEU A 43 -7.39 -1.88 18.08
CA LEU A 43 -8.11 -1.99 16.81
C LEU A 43 -7.65 -0.92 15.80
N ASN A 44 -7.49 0.32 16.25
CA ASN A 44 -7.00 1.40 15.40
C ASN A 44 -5.56 1.15 14.93
N HIS A 45 -4.70 0.58 15.78
CA HIS A 45 -3.34 0.19 15.41
C HIS A 45 -3.34 -0.78 14.23
N GLU A 46 -4.14 -1.85 14.30
CA GLU A 46 -4.18 -2.86 13.24
C GLU A 46 -4.69 -2.30 11.92
N ILE A 47 -5.76 -1.50 11.95
CA ILE A 47 -6.29 -0.85 10.73
C ILE A 47 -5.27 0.12 10.14
N LEU A 48 -4.58 0.93 10.96
CA LEU A 48 -3.55 1.85 10.49
C LEU A 48 -2.36 1.11 9.87
N ARG A 49 -1.94 -0.02 10.45
CA ARG A 49 -0.90 -0.88 9.89
C ARG A 49 -1.30 -1.43 8.53
N GLU A 50 -2.52 -1.91 8.39
CA GLU A 50 -3.04 -2.40 7.12
C GLU A 50 -3.06 -1.30 6.05
N ILE A 51 -3.54 -0.09 6.40
CA ILE A 51 -3.53 1.07 5.49
C ILE A 51 -2.11 1.42 5.03
N VAL A 52 -1.15 1.47 5.97
CA VAL A 52 0.26 1.77 5.65
C VAL A 52 0.83 0.70 4.73
N ALA A 53 0.60 -0.59 5.02
CA ALA A 53 1.06 -1.67 4.16
C ALA A 53 0.47 -1.53 2.75
N LEU A 54 -0.86 -1.38 2.61
CA LEU A 54 -1.53 -1.20 1.33
C LEU A 54 -0.99 -0.01 0.54
N ALA A 55 -0.73 1.12 1.21
CA ALA A 55 -0.17 2.31 0.58
C ALA A 55 1.27 2.08 0.09
N SER A 56 2.13 1.46 0.91
CA SER A 56 3.50 1.11 0.52
C SER A 56 3.50 0.14 -0.66
N ASN A 57 2.62 -0.86 -0.66
CA ASN A 57 2.50 -1.80 -1.75
C ASN A 57 2.10 -1.11 -3.06
N ARG A 58 1.21 -0.11 -3.01
CA ARG A 58 0.84 0.68 -4.19
C ARG A 58 2.05 1.44 -4.75
N VAL A 59 2.82 2.10 -3.88
CA VAL A 59 4.03 2.84 -4.29
C VAL A 59 5.03 1.89 -4.94
N SER A 60 5.27 0.72 -4.34
CA SER A 60 6.19 -0.27 -4.91
C SER A 60 5.72 -0.79 -6.27
N VAL A 61 4.41 -0.99 -6.49
CA VAL A 61 3.87 -1.34 -7.82
C VAL A 61 4.17 -0.22 -8.82
N ASP A 62 3.86 1.02 -8.50
CA ASP A 62 4.05 2.17 -9.39
C ASP A 62 5.55 2.34 -9.77
N GLU A 63 6.46 2.15 -8.82
CA GLU A 63 7.91 2.16 -9.04
C GLU A 63 8.39 1.01 -9.93
N ASN A 64 7.84 -0.19 -9.72
CA ASN A 64 8.20 -1.39 -10.46
C ASN A 64 7.72 -1.29 -11.93
N GLU A 65 6.48 -0.82 -12.13
CA GLU A 65 5.93 -0.52 -13.46
C GLU A 65 6.76 0.55 -14.18
N SER A 66 7.12 1.63 -13.48
CA SER A 66 8.00 2.68 -14.03
C SER A 66 9.36 2.14 -14.43
N THR A 67 9.92 1.19 -13.66
CA THR A 67 11.21 0.55 -13.97
C THR A 67 11.13 -0.25 -15.27
N VAL A 68 10.07 -1.04 -15.46
CA VAL A 68 9.83 -1.83 -16.69
C VAL A 68 9.68 -0.92 -17.90
N ILE A 69 8.88 0.15 -17.78
CA ILE A 69 8.68 1.13 -18.87
C ILE A 69 10.01 1.74 -19.32
N ASN A 70 10.94 1.96 -18.39
CA ASN A 70 12.27 2.50 -18.65
C ASN A 70 13.30 1.44 -19.12
N GLY A 71 12.87 0.20 -19.40
CA GLY A 71 13.73 -0.88 -19.87
C GLY A 71 14.55 -1.57 -18.78
N GLY A 72 14.23 -1.33 -17.50
CA GLY A 72 14.78 -2.06 -16.37
C GLY A 72 14.05 -3.39 -16.13
N ASN A 73 14.60 -4.21 -15.23
CA ASN A 73 13.97 -5.46 -14.84
C ASN A 73 12.99 -5.22 -13.68
N ALA A 74 11.77 -5.73 -13.78
CA ALA A 74 10.84 -5.74 -12.66
C ALA A 74 11.33 -6.64 -11.53
N TRP A 75 11.11 -6.20 -10.29
CA TRP A 75 11.16 -7.07 -9.14
C TRP A 75 9.92 -7.97 -9.13
N THR A 76 10.11 -9.27 -9.17
CA THR A 76 9.03 -10.26 -9.08
C THR A 76 9.30 -11.18 -7.91
N GLU A 77 8.35 -11.28 -6.98
CA GLU A 77 8.40 -12.33 -5.98
C GLU A 77 7.87 -13.61 -6.62
N ARG A 78 8.73 -14.63 -6.81
CA ARG A 78 8.28 -15.93 -7.33
C ARG A 78 7.93 -16.86 -6.16
N THR A 79 6.64 -17.14 -6.02
CA THR A 79 6.15 -18.29 -5.23
C THR A 79 5.56 -19.30 -6.21
N ALA A 80 6.17 -20.48 -6.31
CA ALA A 80 5.96 -21.49 -7.36
C ALA A 80 4.54 -22.12 -7.44
N SER A 81 3.56 -21.62 -6.69
CA SER A 81 2.25 -22.29 -6.49
C SER A 81 1.01 -21.41 -6.64
N HIS A 82 1.11 -20.15 -7.08
CA HIS A 82 -0.06 -19.26 -7.16
C HIS A 82 -0.29 -18.72 -8.58
N TYR A 83 -1.53 -18.86 -9.07
CA TYR A 83 -2.07 -18.17 -10.26
C TYR A 83 -2.07 -16.64 -10.03
N PRO A 84 -2.03 -15.82 -11.11
CA PRO A 84 -1.78 -14.40 -11.01
C PRO A 84 -2.98 -13.68 -10.40
N HIS A 85 -2.92 -13.47 -9.09
CA HIS A 85 -3.75 -12.51 -8.38
C HIS A 85 -2.89 -11.30 -8.09
N ILE A 86 -3.43 -10.09 -8.32
CA ILE A 86 -2.79 -8.81 -8.03
C ILE A 86 -2.16 -8.89 -6.64
N ARG A 87 -0.83 -9.03 -6.57
CA ARG A 87 -0.14 -9.16 -5.29
C ARG A 87 -0.26 -7.83 -4.58
N LEU A 88 -0.85 -7.86 -3.39
CA LEU A 88 -0.73 -6.83 -2.38
C LEU A 88 0.73 -6.67 -1.89
N HIS A 89 1.76 -6.99 -2.69
CA HIS A 89 3.18 -6.98 -2.30
C HIS A 89 4.12 -6.55 -3.45
N GLY A 90 3.69 -5.67 -4.38
CA GLY A 90 4.63 -5.03 -5.30
C GLY A 90 5.02 -5.81 -6.58
N GLY A 91 4.22 -6.77 -7.02
CA GLY A 91 4.47 -7.45 -8.31
C GLY A 91 4.02 -6.60 -9.51
N ALA A 92 4.91 -6.40 -10.49
CA ALA A 92 4.63 -5.67 -11.74
C ALA A 92 3.66 -6.43 -12.68
N LEU A 93 3.03 -5.66 -13.57
CA LEU A 93 2.09 -6.02 -14.65
C LEU A 93 2.57 -7.05 -15.70
N GLU A 94 3.69 -7.74 -15.50
CA GLU A 94 4.20 -8.76 -16.45
C GLU A 94 3.46 -10.11 -16.37
N ASP A 95 2.52 -10.26 -15.42
CA ASP A 95 1.74 -11.48 -15.19
C ASP A 95 0.33 -11.46 -15.83
N ASP A 96 -0.03 -10.41 -16.58
CA ASP A 96 -1.30 -10.37 -17.31
C ASP A 96 -1.19 -11.31 -18.55
N PRO A 97 -2.04 -12.35 -18.69
CA PRO A 97 -1.96 -13.22 -19.85
C PRO A 97 -2.11 -12.37 -21.11
N LEU A 98 -1.19 -12.57 -22.08
CA LEU A 98 -1.25 -11.94 -23.39
C LEU A 98 -2.72 -11.98 -23.86
N LYS A 99 -3.33 -10.81 -24.07
CA LYS A 99 -4.66 -10.72 -24.68
C LYS A 99 -4.57 -11.41 -26.04
N MET A 100 -4.92 -12.69 -26.08
CA MET A 100 -5.13 -13.40 -27.33
C MET A 100 -6.31 -12.69 -27.98
N LYS A 101 -6.03 -11.97 -29.06
CA LYS A 101 -7.07 -11.55 -29.99
C LYS A 101 -7.68 -12.82 -30.55
N ILE A 102 -8.92 -13.11 -30.16
CA ILE A 102 -9.81 -13.99 -30.90
C ILE A 102 -10.35 -13.19 -32.08
#